data_AF-A0A1W9QPN3-F1
#
_entry.id   AF-A0A1W9QPN3-F1
#
_cell.length_a   1.000
_cell.length_b   1.000
_cell.length_c   1.000
_cell.angle_alpha   90.00
_cell.angle_beta   90.00
_cell.angle_gamma   90.00
#
_symmetry.space_group_name_H-M   'P 1'
#
loop_
_entity.id
_entity.type
_entity.pdbx_description
1 polymer ?
#
loop_
_entity_poly.entity_id
_entity_poly.type
_entity_poly.pdbx_seq_one_letter_code
_entity_poly.pdbx_strand_id
1 'polypeptide(L)'
;MTQYLLTISDNKAALSFLDFINNLDFVKRVEPVTKPVEALSKEDWIKPGRPATEEEFEQMIAEMEEEERAGLGMVAEKAEKFTTLWIEEWQKKNK
;
A
#
# COMPACT_ATOMS: atom_id res chain seq x y z
N MET A 1 -11.93 14.98 -2.55
CA MET A 1 -10.84 15.85 -3.03
C MET A 1 -10.38 15.25 -4.34
N THR A 2 -10.60 15.92 -5.47
CA THR A 2 -10.31 15.34 -6.79
C THR A 2 -8.87 15.65 -7.18
N GLN A 3 -8.08 14.63 -7.49
CA GLN A 3 -6.69 14.74 -7.91
C GLN A 3 -6.55 14.25 -9.36
N TYR A 4 -5.77 14.96 -10.16
CA TYR A 4 -5.46 14.59 -11.54
C TYR A 4 -3.95 14.43 -11.70
N LEU A 5 -3.53 13.33 -12.33
CA LEU A 5 -2.14 13.09 -12.70
C LEU A 5 -1.96 13.42 -14.18
N LEU A 6 -1.07 14.35 -14.50
CA LEU A 6 -0.77 14.78 -15.87
C LEU A 6 0.68 14.43 -16.19
N THR A 7 0.88 13.67 -17.26
CA THR A 7 2.21 13.27 -17.74
C THR A 7 2.53 14.04 -19.02
N ILE A 8 3.66 14.76 -19.03
CA ILE A 8 4.12 15.53 -20.20
C ILE A 8 5.30 14.79 -20.83
N SER A 9 5.18 14.45 -22.10
CA SER A 9 6.17 13.65 -22.83
C SER A 9 7.43 14.44 -23.25
N ASP A 10 7.30 15.76 -23.42
CA ASP A 10 8.39 16.65 -23.85
C ASP A 10 8.64 17.74 -22.81
N ASN A 11 9.88 17.78 -22.31
CA ASN A 11 10.32 18.71 -21.28
C ASN A 11 10.34 20.18 -21.76
N LYS A 12 10.47 20.42 -23.08
CA LYS A 12 10.57 21.78 -23.63
C LYS A 12 9.35 22.66 -23.37
N ALA A 13 8.17 22.05 -23.18
CA ALA A 13 6.92 22.76 -22.90
C ALA A 13 6.49 22.67 -21.43
N ALA A 14 7.20 21.94 -20.58
CA ALA A 14 6.77 21.64 -19.21
C ALA A 14 6.68 22.90 -18.34
N LEU A 15 7.64 23.82 -18.45
CA LEU A 15 7.64 25.08 -17.68
C LEU A 15 6.45 25.98 -18.08
N SER A 16 6.25 26.22 -19.37
CA SER A 16 5.15 27.05 -19.86
C SER A 16 3.78 26.45 -19.52
N PHE A 17 3.68 25.11 -19.50
CA PHE A 17 2.46 24.42 -19.09
C PHE A 17 2.20 24.55 -17.57
N LEU A 18 3.25 24.44 -16.74
CA LEU A 18 3.14 24.67 -15.30
C LEU A 18 2.70 26.10 -14.98
N ASP A 19 3.26 27.09 -15.69
CA ASP A 19 2.86 28.49 -15.56
C ASP A 19 1.39 28.70 -15.96
N PHE A 20 0.93 28.06 -17.04
CA PHE A 20 -0.49 28.12 -17.43
C PHE A 20 -1.40 27.54 -16.34
N ILE A 21 -1.08 26.35 -15.82
CA ILE A 21 -1.89 25.68 -14.80
C ILE A 21 -1.92 26.48 -13.49
N ASN A 22 -0.79 27.07 -13.08
CA ASN A 22 -0.72 27.91 -11.87
C ASN A 22 -1.57 29.18 -11.95
N ASN A 23 -1.84 29.68 -13.17
CA ASN A 23 -2.65 30.87 -13.39
C ASN A 23 -4.17 30.59 -13.44
N LEU A 24 -4.60 29.35 -13.22
CA LEU A 24 -6.02 28.99 -13.19
C LEU A 24 -6.58 29.17 -11.79
N ASP A 25 -7.60 30.01 -11.63
CA ASP A 25 -8.20 30.40 -10.34
C ASP A 25 -8.71 29.22 -9.48
N PHE A 26 -9.02 28.10 -10.11
CA PHE A 26 -9.54 26.90 -9.44
C PHE A 26 -8.44 25.93 -8.99
N VAL A 27 -7.18 26.15 -9.38
CA VAL A 27 -6.05 25.31 -9.03
C VAL A 27 -5.44 25.82 -7.73
N LYS A 28 -5.64 25.07 -6.63
CA LYS A 28 -5.13 25.44 -5.31
C LYS A 28 -3.63 25.18 -5.13
N ARG A 29 -3.08 24.17 -5.81
CA ARG A 29 -1.69 23.72 -5.61
C ARG A 29 -1.24 22.89 -6.82
N VAL A 30 -0.03 23.17 -7.30
CA VAL A 30 0.66 22.37 -8.31
C VAL A 30 1.96 21.87 -7.68
N GLU A 31 2.13 20.55 -7.62
CA GLU A 31 3.37 19.95 -7.13
C GLU A 31 4.10 19.28 -8.29
N PRO A 32 5.28 19.77 -8.69
CA PRO A 32 6.09 19.04 -9.64
C PRO A 32 6.58 17.76 -8.98
N VAL A 33 6.33 16.62 -9.63
CA VAL A 33 6.90 15.32 -9.22
C VAL A 33 8.40 15.37 -9.51
N THR A 34 9.14 15.99 -8.60
CA THR A 34 10.59 16.28 -8.71
C THR A 34 11.45 15.09 -8.34
N LYS A 35 10.89 14.13 -7.62
CA LYS A 35 11.54 12.85 -7.36
C LYS A 35 10.87 11.78 -8.20
N PRO A 36 11.62 11.01 -9.02
CA PRO A 36 11.10 9.71 -9.44
C PRO A 36 10.66 9.00 -8.16
N VAL A 37 9.53 8.29 -8.19
CA VAL A 37 9.14 7.41 -7.09
C VAL A 37 10.35 6.54 -6.79
N GLU A 38 11.04 6.83 -5.68
CA GLU A 38 12.28 6.13 -5.35
C GLU A 38 11.91 4.65 -5.25
N ALA A 39 12.67 3.80 -5.94
CA ALA A 39 12.48 2.36 -5.84
C ALA A 39 12.59 2.00 -4.35
N LEU A 40 11.58 1.33 -3.81
CA LEU A 40 11.53 0.95 -2.40
C LEU A 40 12.83 0.23 -2.04
N SER A 41 13.51 0.74 -1.03
CA SER A 41 14.72 0.10 -0.51
C SER A 41 14.34 -1.14 0.30
N LYS A 42 15.31 -2.00 0.62
CA LYS A 42 15.08 -3.18 1.47
C LYS A 42 14.60 -2.80 2.88
N GLU A 43 14.89 -1.58 3.34
CA GLU A 43 14.38 -1.02 4.59
C GLU A 43 12.91 -0.61 4.51
N ASP A 44 12.37 -0.37 3.31
CA ASP A 44 10.97 -0.02 3.07
C ASP A 44 10.07 -1.25 2.93
N TRP A 45 10.52 -2.46 3.29
CA TRP A 45 9.70 -3.69 3.22
C TRP A 45 8.39 -3.60 4.02
N ILE A 46 8.37 -2.76 5.06
CA ILE A 46 7.18 -2.47 5.87
C ILE A 46 6.22 -1.48 5.20
N LYS A 47 6.69 -0.70 4.21
CA LYS A 47 5.88 0.30 3.54
C LYS A 47 5.30 -0.33 2.27
N PRO A 48 3.98 -0.53 2.20
CA PRO A 48 3.38 -0.97 0.95
C PRO A 48 3.67 0.08 -0.12
N GLY A 49 4.11 -0.37 -1.31
CA GLY A 49 4.54 0.51 -2.39
C GLY A 49 3.46 1.46 -2.92
N ARG A 50 2.20 1.20 -2.55
CA ARG A 50 1.08 2.13 -2.62
C ARG A 50 0.16 1.89 -1.43
N PRO A 51 -0.63 2.89 -1.01
CA PRO A 51 -1.76 2.64 -0.12
C PRO A 51 -2.69 1.57 -0.71
N ALA A 52 -3.29 0.76 0.15
CA ALA A 52 -4.39 -0.12 -0.25
C ALA A 52 -5.58 0.74 -0.71
N THR A 53 -6.30 0.28 -1.73
CA THR A 53 -7.52 0.94 -2.20
C THR A 53 -8.70 0.59 -1.28
N GLU A 54 -9.78 1.35 -1.39
CA GLU A 54 -11.01 1.07 -0.62
C GLU A 54 -11.57 -0.31 -0.97
N GLU A 55 -11.55 -0.70 -2.24
CA GLU A 55 -12.02 -2.00 -2.70
C GLU A 55 -11.21 -3.16 -2.11
N GLU A 56 -9.90 -2.98 -1.91
CA GLU A 56 -9.03 -3.98 -1.28
C GLU A 56 -9.33 -4.12 0.22
N PHE A 57 -9.68 -3.01 0.89
CA PHE A 57 -10.15 -3.06 2.28
C PHE A 57 -11.50 -3.74 2.41
N GLU A 58 -12.46 -3.42 1.54
CA GLU A 58 -13.77 -4.08 1.50
C GLU A 58 -13.64 -5.58 1.25
N GLN A 59 -12.75 -5.97 0.32
CA GLN A 59 -12.45 -7.39 0.05
C GLN A 59 -11.87 -8.08 1.30
N MET A 60 -10.87 -7.48 1.96
CA MET A 60 -10.26 -8.04 3.16
C MET A 60 -11.29 -8.25 4.27
N ILE A 61 -12.20 -7.29 4.48
CA ILE A 61 -13.27 -7.41 5.47
C ILE A 61 -14.21 -8.57 5.12
N ALA A 62 -14.63 -8.67 3.85
CA ALA A 62 -15.51 -9.73 3.40
C ALA A 62 -14.89 -11.13 3.59
N GLU A 63 -13.60 -11.28 3.29
CA GLU A 63 -12.85 -12.53 3.50
C GLU A 63 -12.76 -12.89 5.00
N MET A 64 -12.49 -11.91 5.87
CA MET A 64 -12.46 -12.13 7.32
C MET A 64 -13.82 -12.55 7.88
N GLU A 65 -14.91 -11.93 7.43
CA GLU A 65 -16.27 -12.31 7.83
C GLU A 65 -16.65 -13.71 7.33
N GLU A 66 -16.19 -14.10 6.15
CA GLU A 66 -16.39 -15.44 5.61
C GLU A 66 -15.59 -16.49 6.40
N GLU A 67 -14.34 -16.20 6.76
CA GLU A 67 -13.53 -17.08 7.63
C GLU A 67 -14.15 -17.25 9.02
N GLU A 68 -14.68 -16.18 9.60
CA GLU A 68 -15.42 -16.23 10.86
C GLU A 68 -16.66 -17.11 10.73
N ARG A 69 -17.46 -16.91 9.67
CA ARG A 69 -18.67 -17.71 9.40
C ARG A 69 -18.35 -19.18 9.15
N ALA A 70 -17.25 -19.47 8.47
CA ALA A 70 -16.76 -20.82 8.23
C ALA A 70 -16.10 -21.45 9.46
N GLY A 71 -15.88 -20.69 10.54
CA GLY A 71 -15.22 -21.16 11.76
C GLY A 71 -13.75 -21.52 11.55
N LEU A 72 -13.10 -20.91 10.55
CA LEU A 72 -11.69 -21.16 10.19
C LEU A 72 -10.72 -20.40 11.11
N GLY A 73 -11.22 -19.44 11.90
CA GLY A 73 -10.45 -18.75 12.92
C GLY A 73 -9.99 -19.68 14.06
N MET A 74 -8.86 -19.35 14.66
CA MET A 74 -8.37 -20.00 15.88
C MET A 74 -8.49 -19.06 17.06
N VAL A 75 -9.03 -19.56 18.17
CA VAL A 75 -8.97 -18.86 19.46
C VAL A 75 -7.52 -18.71 19.92
N ALA A 76 -7.23 -17.65 20.66
CA ALA A 76 -5.87 -17.28 21.08
C ALA A 76 -5.09 -18.45 21.72
N GLU A 77 -5.71 -19.21 22.63
CA GLU A 77 -5.07 -20.36 23.27
C GLU A 77 -4.71 -21.49 22.29
N LYS A 78 -5.51 -21.68 21.24
CA LYS A 78 -5.29 -22.69 20.21
C LYS A 78 -4.18 -22.24 19.26
N ALA A 79 -4.15 -20.95 18.93
CA ALA A 79 -3.08 -20.34 18.15
C ALA A 79 -1.73 -20.44 18.88
N GLU A 80 -1.68 -20.10 20.17
CA GLU A 80 -0.47 -20.19 21.00
C GLU A 80 0.11 -21.61 21.01
N LYS A 81 -0.73 -22.61 21.32
CA LYS A 81 -0.30 -24.03 21.31
C LYS A 81 0.20 -24.47 19.94
N PHE A 82 -0.47 -24.07 18.87
CA PHE A 82 -0.06 -24.39 17.49
C PHE A 82 1.31 -23.78 17.17
N THR A 83 1.50 -22.50 17.49
CA THR A 83 2.76 -21.79 17.26
C THR A 83 3.90 -22.37 18.07
N THR A 84 3.71 -22.69 19.36
CA THR A 84 4.75 -23.31 20.20
C THR A 84 5.19 -24.65 19.64
N LEU A 85 4.24 -25.53 19.28
CA LEU A 85 4.54 -26.83 18.66
C LEU A 85 5.34 -26.68 17.37
N TRP A 86 4.94 -25.73 16.53
CA TRP A 86 5.62 -25.46 15.27
C TRP A 86 7.06 -24.98 15.46
N ILE A 87 7.29 -24.09 16.43
CA ILE A 87 8.63 -23.62 16.82
C ILE A 87 9.49 -24.78 17.32
N GLU A 88 8.95 -25.64 18.18
CA GLU A 88 9.67 -26.81 18.70
C GLU A 88 10.07 -27.79 17.59
N GLU A 89 9.20 -28.06 16.63
CA GLU A 89 9.50 -28.90 15.47
C GLU A 89 10.56 -28.28 14.56
N TRP A 90 10.48 -26.97 14.33
CA TRP A 90 11.48 -26.24 13.56
C TRP A 90 12.86 -26.29 14.25
N GLN A 91 12.91 -26.12 15.56
CA GLN A 91 14.14 -26.23 16.34
C GLN A 91 14.72 -27.65 16.30
N LYS A 92 13.89 -28.70 16.31
CA LYS A 92 14.35 -30.09 16.18
C LYS A 92 14.93 -30.39 14.80
N LYS A 93 14.44 -29.75 13.73
CA LYS A 93 14.94 -29.93 12.36
C LYS A 93 16.20 -29.14 12.06
N ASN A 94 16.44 -28.04 12.78
CA ASN A 94 17.57 -27.12 12.55
C ASN A 94 18.63 -27.16 13.67
N LYS A 95 18.54 -28.14 14.58
CA LYS A 95 19.61 -28.53 15.51
C LYS A 95 20.32 -29.76 14.98
#